data_AF-B5Y3G4-F1
#
_entry.id   AF-B5Y3G4-F1
#
_cell.length_a   1.000
_cell.length_b   1.000
_cell.length_c   1.000
_cell.angle_alpha   90.00
_cell.angle_beta   90.00
_cell.angle_gamma   90.00
#
_symmetry.space_group_name_H-M   'P 1'
#
loop_
_entity.id
_entity.type
_entity.pdbx_description
1 polymer ?
#
loop_
_entity_poly.entity_id
_entity_poly.type
_entity_poly.pdbx_seq_one_letter_code
_entity_poly.pdbx_strand_id
1 'polypeptide(L)'
;MSKKSFAVCALLALIVACQHSFRVTGFTIPRQVPVRFRTASAPFRSRADAFDRSIPQSASLATEGITSSSLGQVVLQKMESSRDKALEFADMFALTPAEAAFYSLFAAIREAVPLGLKGQPFVLRHAEIEKAMHQESQWPGFFTMKDLEKALSDDFLDAARGSTDNRKGWQITDVSVPRGQSFEEARMTFQDVQAALEKGTVIFNAAGAHIPKLAGPSLACTESTLLPCALNLYVTDAGKRTSAPPHTDKQDVAVVQTSGRKHWKVYSPPNPAMKPTVDIFARGKGDDSLPLYILESDLGCQLLLETTLNPGDVMFVPAAFPHTTSTVTEDDSTHADKTSIHLTLGIDHHIWELDYLCCRRLALRRANVKDTALGQTGEEDSPYIGAANEVTAPLINDLFAELPLGLLGGVDYAAPVIEHVAAELERISREVDETTASAVGASVWREAVERLRTQGMELLDIHRDMYLAALEEGQIRDEEAAMTAHLGQAVRRAMTPERMQRLSLFRVKRYFDQIDASKKALQQWSYARVEPEGEGDLADNWALTMPVKVGDQVEADLGGAFFPATVSRASGGTFDVNFFDGDRETGLERNQIKLLAPPAPQGDINTSNMTPKQLKRWKKQQEKTK
;
A
#
# COMPACT_ATOMS: atom_id res chain seq x y z
N MET A 1 -30.74 -12.81 -33.61
CA MET A 1 -29.81 -12.29 -32.58
C MET A 1 -30.34 -12.67 -31.21
N SER A 2 -29.57 -13.44 -30.44
CA SER A 2 -30.00 -14.03 -29.16
C SER A 2 -29.85 -13.05 -28.00
N LYS A 3 -30.78 -13.09 -27.03
CA LYS A 3 -30.78 -12.28 -25.80
C LYS A 3 -29.48 -12.39 -24.98
N LYS A 4 -28.63 -13.40 -25.22
CA LYS A 4 -27.32 -13.56 -24.56
C LYS A 4 -26.27 -12.55 -25.04
N SER A 5 -26.30 -12.10 -26.30
CA SER A 5 -25.33 -11.11 -26.82
C SER A 5 -25.56 -9.70 -26.27
N PHE A 6 -26.80 -9.37 -25.88
CA PHE A 6 -27.15 -8.07 -25.28
C PHE A 6 -26.66 -7.95 -23.84
N ALA A 7 -26.63 -9.07 -23.09
CA ALA A 7 -26.14 -9.09 -21.71
C ALA A 7 -24.62 -8.86 -21.63
N VAL A 8 -23.85 -9.38 -22.59
CA VAL A 8 -22.39 -9.17 -22.68
C VAL A 8 -22.05 -7.72 -23.05
N CYS A 9 -22.83 -7.09 -23.95
CA CYS A 9 -22.64 -5.69 -24.33
C CYS A 9 -23.00 -4.71 -23.20
N ALA A 10 -24.05 -4.99 -22.43
CA ALA A 10 -24.42 -4.19 -21.26
C ALA A 10 -23.40 -4.36 -20.12
N LEU A 11 -22.82 -5.55 -19.96
CA LEU A 11 -21.75 -5.81 -19.00
C LEU A 11 -20.47 -5.06 -19.39
N LEU A 12 -20.08 -5.07 -20.67
CA LEU A 12 -18.94 -4.28 -21.17
C LEU A 12 -19.14 -2.77 -20.96
N ALA A 13 -20.33 -2.23 -21.23
CA ALA A 13 -20.63 -0.81 -20.98
C ALA A 13 -20.61 -0.43 -19.49
N LEU A 14 -21.03 -1.33 -18.59
CA LEU A 14 -20.91 -1.15 -17.14
C LEU A 14 -19.48 -1.32 -16.63
N ILE A 15 -18.66 -2.18 -17.26
CA ILE A 15 -17.26 -2.39 -16.90
C ILE A 15 -16.41 -1.17 -17.28
N VAL A 16 -16.66 -0.57 -18.45
CA VAL A 16 -16.01 0.69 -18.88
C VAL A 16 -16.34 1.85 -17.92
N ALA A 17 -17.54 1.86 -17.33
CA ALA A 17 -17.93 2.83 -16.30
C ALA A 17 -17.29 2.55 -14.93
N CYS A 18 -17.04 1.28 -14.57
CA CYS A 18 -16.36 0.90 -13.32
C CYS A 18 -14.83 1.10 -13.37
N GLN A 19 -14.19 1.00 -14.53
CA GLN A 19 -12.74 1.19 -14.69
C GLN A 19 -12.24 2.59 -14.28
N HIS A 20 -13.12 3.61 -14.26
CA HIS A 20 -12.74 4.95 -13.77
C HIS A 20 -12.55 4.99 -12.24
N SER A 21 -13.04 3.99 -11.50
CA SER A 21 -12.94 3.91 -10.03
C SER A 21 -11.88 2.91 -9.54
N PHE A 22 -11.44 1.99 -10.39
CA PHE A 22 -10.41 0.99 -10.05
C PHE A 22 -9.04 1.44 -10.54
N ARG A 23 -8.54 2.52 -9.94
CA ARG A 23 -7.11 2.80 -9.91
C ARG A 23 -6.62 2.27 -8.58
N VAL A 24 -5.69 1.31 -8.59
CA VAL A 24 -4.82 1.12 -7.42
C VAL A 24 -4.16 2.47 -7.20
N THR A 25 -4.60 3.16 -6.17
CA THR A 25 -4.26 4.55 -5.88
C THR A 25 -2.82 4.66 -5.41
N GLY A 26 -1.88 4.61 -6.35
CA GLY A 26 -0.59 5.30 -6.27
C GLY A 26 -0.62 6.69 -6.93
N PHE A 27 -1.77 7.06 -7.54
CA PHE A 27 -2.00 8.36 -8.18
C PHE A 27 -3.47 8.78 -8.01
N THR A 28 -3.83 9.25 -6.82
CA THR A 28 -5.06 10.03 -6.60
C THR A 28 -4.68 11.46 -6.28
N ILE A 29 -4.96 12.37 -7.21
CA ILE A 29 -4.95 13.81 -6.98
C ILE A 29 -6.22 14.13 -6.17
N PRO A 30 -6.14 14.75 -4.98
CA PRO A 30 -7.34 15.16 -4.26
C PRO A 30 -8.07 16.27 -5.02
N ARG A 31 -9.40 16.15 -5.13
CA ARG A 31 -10.29 17.22 -5.62
C ARG A 31 -10.17 18.44 -4.70
N GLN A 32 -9.86 19.59 -5.27
CA GLN A 32 -9.76 20.86 -4.55
C GLN A 32 -11.12 21.35 -4.01
N VAL A 33 -11.10 21.81 -2.75
CA VAL A 33 -12.08 22.73 -2.19
C VAL A 33 -11.66 24.17 -2.55
N PRO A 34 -12.56 25.06 -3.00
CA PRO A 34 -12.18 26.40 -3.44
C PRO A 34 -11.87 27.32 -2.25
N VAL A 35 -10.59 27.63 -2.04
CA VAL A 35 -10.17 28.72 -1.15
C VAL A 35 -10.12 30.04 -1.94
N ARG A 36 -10.99 30.98 -1.57
CA ARG A 36 -10.98 32.35 -2.10
C ARG A 36 -9.79 33.12 -1.51
N PHE A 37 -8.85 33.55 -2.35
CA PHE A 37 -7.88 34.57 -1.96
C PHE A 37 -8.12 35.90 -2.69
N ARG A 38 -8.09 36.96 -1.87
CA ARG A 38 -8.14 38.36 -2.28
C ARG A 38 -6.85 38.75 -2.99
N THR A 39 -6.99 39.49 -4.07
CA THR A 39 -5.91 40.07 -4.86
C THR A 39 -5.27 41.27 -4.14
N ALA A 40 -3.94 41.30 -4.10
CA ALA A 40 -3.17 42.52 -3.99
C ALA A 40 -1.92 42.38 -4.85
N SER A 41 -1.92 43.08 -5.98
CA SER A 41 -0.84 43.16 -6.97
C SER A 41 0.16 44.25 -6.57
N ALA A 42 1.46 43.97 -6.65
CA ALA A 42 2.50 44.98 -6.81
C ALA A 42 3.62 44.45 -7.74
N PRO A 43 4.19 45.30 -8.62
CA PRO A 43 4.93 44.84 -9.79
C PRO A 43 6.41 44.56 -9.52
N PHE A 44 6.88 43.50 -10.17
CA PHE A 44 8.26 43.05 -10.28
C PHE A 44 9.09 44.05 -11.11
N ARG A 45 10.24 44.49 -10.60
CA ARG A 45 11.26 45.23 -11.37
C ARG A 45 12.38 44.27 -11.76
N SER A 46 12.58 44.12 -13.06
CA SER A 46 13.71 43.42 -13.68
C SER A 46 15.03 44.15 -13.42
N ARG A 47 16.06 43.39 -13.07
CA ARG A 47 17.45 43.78 -13.32
C ARG A 47 18.19 42.56 -13.85
N ALA A 48 18.33 42.53 -15.17
CA ALA A 48 19.35 41.75 -15.84
C ALA A 48 20.68 42.44 -15.56
N ASP A 49 21.66 41.71 -15.06
CA ASP A 49 23.07 42.02 -15.30
C ASP A 49 23.91 40.75 -15.22
N ALA A 50 24.81 40.69 -16.21
CA ALA A 50 25.77 39.67 -16.59
C ALA A 50 26.45 38.88 -15.46
N PHE A 51 26.51 37.55 -15.64
CA PHE A 51 27.67 36.76 -15.21
C PHE A 51 28.00 35.71 -16.28
N ASP A 52 29.00 36.06 -17.08
CA ASP A 52 29.79 35.16 -17.91
C ASP A 52 30.70 34.33 -17.00
N ARG A 53 30.48 33.01 -16.96
CA ARG A 53 31.44 32.03 -16.44
C ARG A 53 31.41 30.78 -17.30
N SER A 54 32.50 30.63 -18.05
CA SER A 54 33.00 29.43 -18.71
C SER A 54 32.58 28.11 -18.04
N ILE A 55 31.84 27.30 -18.80
CA ILE A 55 31.51 25.90 -18.50
C ILE A 55 32.77 25.05 -18.74
N PRO A 56 33.31 24.30 -17.76
CA PRO A 56 34.32 23.30 -18.04
C PRO A 56 33.69 22.16 -18.84
N GLN A 57 34.31 21.81 -19.97
CA GLN A 57 33.95 20.67 -20.80
C GLN A 57 33.84 19.39 -19.93
N SER A 58 32.66 18.79 -19.94
CA SER A 58 32.42 17.46 -19.37
C SER A 58 33.32 16.44 -20.07
N ALA A 59 34.18 15.79 -19.30
CA ALA A 59 34.94 14.64 -19.76
C ALA A 59 33.97 13.55 -20.24
N SER A 60 34.12 13.17 -21.51
CA SER A 60 33.55 11.96 -22.09
C SER A 60 34.06 10.77 -21.27
N LEU A 61 33.14 10.13 -20.53
CA LEU A 61 33.41 8.88 -19.81
C LEU A 61 33.06 7.71 -20.73
N ALA A 62 34.08 7.00 -21.16
CA ALA A 62 34.01 5.76 -21.92
C ALA A 62 33.32 4.63 -21.11
N THR A 63 32.59 3.77 -21.82
CA THR A 63 31.76 2.66 -21.32
C THR A 63 32.56 1.38 -21.03
N GLU A 64 33.66 1.47 -20.27
CA GLU A 64 34.41 0.29 -19.83
C GLU A 64 34.39 0.14 -18.30
N GLY A 65 33.80 -0.97 -17.82
CA GLY A 65 34.16 -1.60 -16.56
C GLY A 65 33.71 -0.94 -15.24
N ILE A 66 32.49 -0.42 -15.13
CA ILE A 66 31.96 0.00 -13.82
C ILE A 66 31.46 -1.23 -13.06
N THR A 67 32.27 -1.73 -12.12
CA THR A 67 31.88 -2.78 -11.16
C THR A 67 30.78 -2.27 -10.23
N SER A 68 29.93 -3.16 -9.74
CA SER A 68 28.89 -2.80 -8.76
C SER A 68 29.48 -2.15 -7.51
N SER A 69 28.70 -1.25 -6.88
CA SER A 69 29.07 -0.57 -5.63
C SER A 69 29.30 -1.56 -4.48
N SER A 70 29.87 -1.11 -3.36
CA SER A 70 30.07 -1.98 -2.18
C SER A 70 28.78 -2.66 -1.73
N LEU A 71 27.67 -1.92 -1.66
CA LEU A 71 26.35 -2.49 -1.37
C LEU A 71 25.90 -3.47 -2.47
N GLY A 72 26.11 -3.13 -3.75
CA GLY A 72 25.82 -4.02 -4.87
C GLY A 72 26.58 -5.36 -4.79
N GLN A 73 27.85 -5.35 -4.38
CA GLN A 73 28.62 -6.58 -4.18
C GLN A 73 28.06 -7.44 -3.04
N VAL A 74 27.60 -6.82 -1.94
CA VAL A 74 26.93 -7.55 -0.84
C VAL A 74 25.65 -8.19 -1.36
N VAL A 75 24.85 -7.47 -2.15
CA VAL A 75 23.63 -8.01 -2.76
C VAL A 75 23.96 -9.21 -3.68
N LEU A 76 24.98 -9.10 -4.53
CA LEU A 76 25.41 -10.21 -5.41
C LEU A 76 25.85 -11.45 -4.61
N GLN A 77 26.60 -11.27 -3.53
CA GLN A 77 27.00 -12.37 -2.64
C GLN A 77 25.77 -13.04 -2.00
N LYS A 78 24.77 -12.25 -1.60
CA LYS A 78 23.51 -12.75 -1.05
C LYS A 78 22.66 -13.47 -2.09
N MET A 79 22.64 -12.99 -3.33
CA MET A 79 22.00 -13.67 -4.46
C MET A 79 22.62 -15.05 -4.68
N GLU A 80 23.95 -15.14 -4.73
CA GLU A 80 24.67 -16.41 -4.85
C GLU A 80 24.29 -17.38 -3.72
N SER A 81 24.24 -16.88 -2.47
CA SER A 81 23.89 -17.70 -1.30
C SER A 81 22.45 -18.22 -1.27
N SER A 82 21.55 -17.59 -2.02
CA SER A 82 20.13 -17.96 -2.08
C SER A 82 19.74 -18.71 -3.35
N ARG A 83 20.69 -18.97 -4.26
CA ARG A 83 20.45 -19.60 -5.56
C ARG A 83 19.73 -20.94 -5.46
N ASP A 84 20.18 -21.82 -4.57
CA ASP A 84 19.62 -23.17 -4.47
C ASP A 84 18.16 -23.12 -3.99
N LYS A 85 17.84 -22.22 -3.04
CA LYS A 85 16.45 -21.95 -2.63
C LYS A 85 15.61 -21.37 -3.76
N ALA A 86 16.19 -20.52 -4.60
CA ALA A 86 15.50 -19.98 -5.77
C ALA A 86 15.15 -21.08 -6.79
N LEU A 87 16.02 -22.07 -6.98
CA LEU A 87 15.73 -23.23 -7.82
C LEU A 87 14.63 -24.11 -7.23
N GLU A 88 14.65 -24.37 -5.91
CA GLU A 88 13.56 -25.08 -5.22
C GLU A 88 12.22 -24.34 -5.37
N PHE A 89 12.23 -23.01 -5.23
CA PHE A 89 11.09 -22.15 -5.47
C PHE A 89 10.59 -22.28 -6.92
N ALA A 90 11.50 -22.26 -7.90
CA ALA A 90 11.14 -22.40 -9.30
C ALA A 90 10.52 -23.76 -9.61
N ASP A 91 11.06 -24.84 -9.05
CA ASP A 91 10.49 -26.19 -9.18
C ASP A 91 9.07 -26.27 -8.60
N MET A 92 8.84 -25.63 -7.45
CA MET A 92 7.52 -25.60 -6.79
C MET A 92 6.43 -24.95 -7.66
N PHE A 93 6.79 -23.92 -8.43
CA PHE A 93 5.85 -23.13 -9.23
C PHE A 93 6.01 -23.34 -10.74
N ALA A 94 6.80 -24.33 -11.16
CA ALA A 94 7.14 -24.62 -12.56
C ALA A 94 7.68 -23.39 -13.33
N LEU A 95 8.56 -22.62 -12.68
CA LEU A 95 9.18 -21.41 -13.23
C LEU A 95 10.53 -21.72 -13.89
N THR A 96 10.94 -20.86 -14.82
CA THR A 96 12.26 -20.95 -15.44
C THR A 96 13.38 -20.50 -14.49
N PRO A 97 14.64 -20.90 -14.74
CA PRO A 97 15.78 -20.40 -13.96
C PRO A 97 15.93 -18.86 -13.98
N ALA A 98 15.53 -18.21 -15.08
CA ALA A 98 15.53 -16.74 -15.18
C ALA A 98 14.45 -16.11 -14.28
N GLU A 99 13.29 -16.75 -14.12
CA GLU A 99 12.26 -16.33 -13.16
C GLU A 99 12.72 -16.59 -11.72
N ALA A 100 13.40 -17.71 -11.48
CA ALA A 100 14.01 -18.05 -10.20
C ALA A 100 14.98 -16.97 -9.72
N ALA A 101 15.78 -16.39 -10.62
CA ALA A 101 16.75 -15.36 -10.25
C ALA A 101 16.12 -14.11 -9.62
N PHE A 102 14.84 -13.81 -9.91
CA PHE A 102 14.12 -12.73 -9.21
C PHE A 102 13.97 -13.04 -7.72
N TYR A 103 13.74 -14.31 -7.35
CA TYR A 103 13.65 -14.72 -5.95
C TYR A 103 14.97 -14.42 -5.22
N SER A 104 16.11 -14.80 -5.81
CA SER A 104 17.44 -14.50 -5.25
C SER A 104 17.70 -13.00 -5.13
N LEU A 105 17.31 -12.20 -6.13
CA LEU A 105 17.46 -10.74 -6.09
C LEU A 105 16.72 -10.15 -4.89
N PHE A 106 15.45 -10.48 -4.71
CA PHE A 106 14.64 -9.89 -3.65
C PHE A 106 14.92 -10.49 -2.26
N ALA A 107 15.33 -11.76 -2.17
CA ALA A 107 15.86 -12.33 -0.94
C ALA A 107 17.13 -11.58 -0.49
N ALA A 108 18.02 -11.27 -1.44
CA ALA A 108 19.22 -10.49 -1.17
C ALA A 108 18.91 -9.05 -0.74
N ILE A 109 17.97 -8.38 -1.41
CA ILE A 109 17.53 -7.03 -1.03
C ILE A 109 16.96 -7.04 0.39
N ARG A 110 16.05 -7.97 0.69
CA ARG A 110 15.47 -8.12 2.03
C ARG A 110 16.51 -8.30 3.14
N GLU A 111 17.59 -9.03 2.86
CA GLU A 111 18.62 -9.33 3.86
C GLU A 111 19.66 -8.22 4.03
N ALA A 112 19.95 -7.43 2.98
CA ALA A 112 21.15 -6.60 2.94
C ALA A 112 20.91 -5.10 2.68
N VAL A 113 19.72 -4.71 2.22
CA VAL A 113 19.48 -3.36 1.72
C VAL A 113 18.56 -2.61 2.68
N PRO A 114 19.04 -1.51 3.29
CA PRO A 114 18.17 -0.56 3.98
C PRO A 114 17.16 0.05 2.98
N LEU A 115 15.91 0.20 3.40
CA LEU A 115 14.83 0.71 2.57
C LEU A 115 14.49 2.16 2.92
N GLY A 116 13.58 2.76 2.14
CA GLY A 116 13.03 4.09 2.38
C GLY A 116 14.11 5.17 2.45
N LEU A 117 13.92 6.14 3.35
CA LEU A 117 14.81 7.29 3.52
C LEU A 117 16.23 6.92 3.99
N LYS A 118 16.41 5.73 4.57
CA LYS A 118 17.71 5.21 5.01
C LYS A 118 18.41 4.41 3.89
N GLY A 119 17.74 4.18 2.77
CA GLY A 119 18.26 3.41 1.64
C GLY A 119 19.33 4.09 0.82
N GLN A 120 19.98 3.31 -0.04
CA GLN A 120 21.00 3.78 -0.97
C GLN A 120 20.77 3.18 -2.37
N PRO A 121 20.76 4.00 -3.45
CA PRO A 121 20.64 3.46 -4.79
C PRO A 121 21.90 2.71 -5.20
N PHE A 122 21.74 1.62 -5.95
CA PHE A 122 22.84 0.84 -6.50
C PHE A 122 22.48 0.23 -7.86
N VAL A 123 23.51 -0.23 -8.57
CA VAL A 123 23.39 -0.95 -9.84
C VAL A 123 24.09 -2.28 -9.71
N LEU A 124 23.46 -3.33 -10.23
CA LEU A 124 24.06 -4.64 -10.47
C LEU A 124 24.24 -4.81 -11.96
N ARG A 125 25.46 -5.12 -12.41
CA ARG A 125 25.73 -5.37 -13.82
C ARG A 125 25.38 -6.81 -14.20
N HIS A 126 24.85 -6.97 -15.42
CA HIS A 126 24.43 -8.26 -15.95
C HIS A 126 25.50 -9.36 -15.80
N ALA A 127 26.75 -9.08 -16.19
CA ALA A 127 27.86 -10.05 -16.08
C ALA A 127 28.17 -10.46 -14.62
N GLU A 128 27.98 -9.57 -13.65
CA GLU A 128 28.18 -9.88 -12.24
C GLU A 128 27.00 -10.72 -11.71
N ILE A 129 25.78 -10.47 -12.18
CA ILE A 129 24.60 -11.27 -11.87
C ILE A 129 24.73 -12.69 -12.43
N GLU A 130 25.14 -12.85 -13.69
CA GLU A 130 25.38 -14.18 -14.30
C GLU A 130 26.41 -14.98 -13.50
N LYS A 131 27.49 -14.31 -13.10
CA LYS A 131 28.52 -14.91 -12.25
C LYS A 131 27.97 -15.34 -10.91
N ALA A 132 27.19 -14.50 -10.22
CA ALA A 132 26.59 -14.84 -8.93
C ALA A 132 25.56 -15.98 -9.05
N MET A 133 24.79 -16.01 -10.14
CA MET A 133 23.74 -17.00 -10.34
C MET A 133 24.22 -18.31 -10.97
N HIS A 134 25.47 -18.39 -11.46
CA HIS A 134 26.01 -19.53 -12.20
C HIS A 134 25.14 -19.90 -13.42
N GLN A 135 24.57 -18.90 -14.09
CA GLN A 135 23.60 -19.08 -15.17
C GLN A 135 23.84 -18.03 -16.26
N GLU A 136 23.91 -18.47 -17.51
CA GLU A 136 24.04 -17.59 -18.68
C GLU A 136 22.69 -16.93 -19.05
N SER A 137 22.75 -15.69 -19.53
CA SER A 137 21.64 -14.90 -20.08
C SER A 137 20.53 -14.51 -19.07
N GLN A 138 20.90 -13.97 -17.91
CA GLN A 138 19.94 -13.46 -16.90
C GLN A 138 19.24 -12.16 -17.32
N TRP A 139 18.07 -12.31 -17.93
CA TRP A 139 17.08 -11.27 -18.28
C TRP A 139 17.22 -10.46 -19.60
N PRO A 140 18.34 -10.44 -20.36
CA PRO A 140 18.31 -9.94 -21.73
C PRO A 140 17.22 -10.64 -22.55
N GLY A 141 16.31 -9.86 -23.13
CA GLY A 141 15.20 -10.39 -23.91
C GLY A 141 14.13 -11.12 -23.10
N PHE A 142 14.12 -11.02 -21.77
CA PHE A 142 13.09 -11.67 -20.93
C PHE A 142 11.67 -11.22 -21.30
N PHE A 143 11.48 -9.93 -21.49
CA PHE A 143 10.26 -9.35 -22.04
C PHE A 143 10.59 -8.37 -23.16
N THR A 144 9.98 -8.59 -24.33
CA THR A 144 10.27 -7.90 -25.59
C THR A 144 9.02 -7.25 -26.19
N MET A 145 9.17 -6.45 -27.25
CA MET A 145 8.01 -5.92 -28.00
C MET A 145 7.13 -7.02 -28.61
N LYS A 146 7.70 -8.20 -28.94
CA LYS A 146 6.92 -9.35 -29.43
C LYS A 146 6.05 -9.95 -28.33
N ASP A 147 6.58 -10.03 -27.11
CA ASP A 147 5.80 -10.49 -25.95
C ASP A 147 4.67 -9.51 -25.64
N LEU A 148 4.92 -8.20 -25.76
CA LEU A 148 3.89 -7.18 -25.59
C LEU A 148 2.78 -7.27 -26.65
N GLU A 149 3.15 -7.42 -27.92
CA GLU A 149 2.19 -7.61 -29.01
C GLU A 149 1.31 -8.85 -28.75
N LYS A 150 1.91 -9.96 -28.31
CA LYS A 150 1.19 -11.17 -27.92
C LYS A 150 0.29 -10.93 -26.70
N ALA A 151 0.77 -10.24 -25.67
CA ALA A 151 -0.01 -9.96 -24.47
C ALA A 151 -1.26 -9.12 -24.79
N LEU A 152 -1.13 -8.11 -25.66
CA LEU A 152 -2.26 -7.32 -26.17
C LEU A 152 -3.18 -8.15 -27.07
N SER A 153 -2.62 -9.11 -27.81
CA SER A 153 -3.43 -10.01 -28.66
C SER A 153 -4.28 -10.97 -27.84
N ASP A 154 -3.78 -11.40 -26.69
CA ASP A 154 -4.35 -12.47 -25.88
C ASP A 154 -5.28 -11.97 -24.77
N ASP A 155 -5.19 -10.69 -24.39
CA ASP A 155 -5.90 -10.16 -23.21
C ASP A 155 -6.51 -8.77 -23.43
N PHE A 156 -7.26 -8.30 -22.43
CA PHE A 156 -7.72 -6.93 -22.32
C PHE A 156 -6.81 -6.18 -21.35
N LEU A 157 -5.85 -5.45 -21.90
CA LEU A 157 -4.87 -4.69 -21.13
C LEU A 157 -5.15 -3.19 -21.21
N ASP A 158 -4.96 -2.53 -20.07
CA ASP A 158 -4.96 -1.08 -19.98
C ASP A 158 -3.53 -0.57 -19.79
N ALA A 159 -3.22 0.56 -20.42
CA ALA A 159 -1.95 1.24 -20.24
C ALA A 159 -2.15 2.75 -20.23
N ALA A 160 -1.19 3.41 -19.61
CA ALA A 160 -1.11 4.86 -19.61
C ALA A 160 0.20 5.33 -20.26
N ARG A 161 0.22 6.59 -20.66
CA ARG A 161 1.38 7.25 -21.27
C ARG A 161 1.80 8.42 -20.40
N GLY A 162 3.08 8.41 -20.02
CA GLY A 162 3.72 9.51 -19.31
C GLY A 162 4.08 10.69 -20.22
N SER A 163 3.92 11.90 -19.71
CA SER A 163 4.35 13.13 -20.37
C SER A 163 5.88 13.28 -20.35
N THR A 164 6.41 14.05 -21.30
CA THR A 164 7.84 14.30 -21.45
C THR A 164 8.26 15.74 -21.09
N ASP A 165 7.31 16.61 -20.71
CA ASP A 165 7.61 17.99 -20.31
C ASP A 165 8.24 18.03 -18.91
N ASN A 166 9.55 18.25 -18.87
CA ASN A 166 10.34 18.28 -17.64
C ASN A 166 10.17 19.56 -16.79
N ARG A 167 9.32 20.50 -17.22
CA ARG A 167 9.00 21.72 -16.47
C ARG A 167 7.74 21.57 -15.60
N LYS A 168 6.99 20.48 -15.79
CA LYS A 168 5.75 20.18 -15.06
C LYS A 168 5.94 18.89 -14.27
N GLY A 169 5.06 18.67 -13.29
CA GLY A 169 4.94 17.35 -12.69
C GLY A 169 4.52 16.33 -13.75
N TRP A 170 4.93 15.09 -13.57
CA TRP A 170 4.66 14.00 -14.50
C TRP A 170 3.16 13.80 -14.64
N GLN A 171 2.67 13.97 -15.87
CA GLN A 171 1.27 13.76 -16.21
C GLN A 171 1.12 12.41 -16.87
N ILE A 172 0.09 11.68 -16.47
CA ILE A 172 -0.26 10.38 -17.02
C ILE A 172 -1.59 10.50 -17.76
N THR A 173 -1.65 9.98 -18.99
CA THR A 173 -2.86 9.97 -19.84
C THR A 173 -3.08 8.58 -20.40
N ASP A 174 -4.32 8.12 -20.50
CA ASP A 174 -4.62 6.79 -21.05
C ASP A 174 -4.09 6.63 -22.49
N VAL A 175 -3.56 5.46 -22.83
CA VAL A 175 -3.05 5.15 -24.19
C VAL A 175 -4.21 5.03 -25.18
N SER A 176 -5.28 4.36 -24.75
CA SER A 176 -6.49 4.20 -25.53
C SER A 176 -7.71 4.25 -24.62
N VAL A 177 -8.85 4.58 -25.20
CA VAL A 177 -10.17 4.41 -24.57
C VAL A 177 -10.90 3.30 -25.31
N PRO A 178 -11.76 2.51 -24.63
CA PRO A 178 -12.57 1.50 -25.28
C PRO A 178 -13.41 2.10 -26.42
N ARG A 179 -13.38 1.46 -27.60
CA ARG A 179 -14.08 1.88 -28.82
C ARG A 179 -15.01 0.79 -29.33
N GLY A 180 -15.94 1.17 -30.22
CA GLY A 180 -16.81 0.22 -30.92
C GLY A 180 -17.84 -0.47 -30.03
N GLN A 181 -18.36 -1.60 -30.52
CA GLN A 181 -19.41 -2.39 -29.85
C GLN A 181 -19.00 -3.85 -29.60
N SER A 182 -17.81 -4.26 -30.04
CA SER A 182 -17.27 -5.61 -29.81
C SER A 182 -16.04 -5.59 -28.91
N PHE A 183 -15.72 -6.74 -28.31
CA PHE A 183 -14.49 -6.93 -27.52
C PHE A 183 -13.23 -6.53 -28.32
N GLU A 184 -13.16 -6.97 -29.58
CA GLU A 184 -12.02 -6.72 -30.47
C GLU A 184 -11.82 -5.23 -30.79
N GLU A 185 -12.91 -4.46 -30.89
CA GLU A 185 -12.84 -3.02 -31.11
C GLU A 185 -12.54 -2.25 -29.82
N ALA A 186 -12.98 -2.79 -28.67
CA ALA A 186 -12.87 -2.16 -27.37
C ALA A 186 -11.47 -2.26 -26.78
N ARG A 187 -10.72 -3.32 -27.08
CA ARG A 187 -9.38 -3.53 -26.52
C ARG A 187 -8.34 -2.57 -27.12
N MET A 188 -7.31 -2.30 -26.34
CA MET A 188 -6.11 -1.60 -26.80
C MET A 188 -5.34 -2.48 -27.79
N THR A 189 -4.91 -1.89 -28.91
CA THR A 189 -4.12 -2.59 -29.92
C THR A 189 -2.64 -2.27 -29.79
N PHE A 190 -1.80 -3.10 -30.42
CA PHE A 190 -0.36 -2.80 -30.53
C PHE A 190 -0.09 -1.49 -31.28
N GLN A 191 -0.93 -1.13 -32.25
CA GLN A 191 -0.82 0.14 -32.98
C GLN A 191 -1.11 1.35 -32.08
N ASP A 192 -2.06 1.24 -31.14
CA ASP A 192 -2.31 2.29 -30.15
C ASP A 192 -1.07 2.52 -29.26
N VAL A 193 -0.41 1.43 -28.85
CA VAL A 193 0.83 1.48 -28.08
C VAL A 193 1.95 2.14 -28.88
N GLN A 194 2.14 1.76 -30.15
CA GLN A 194 3.15 2.37 -31.03
C GLN A 194 2.91 3.88 -31.19
N ALA A 195 1.66 4.30 -31.43
CA ALA A 195 1.30 5.72 -31.53
C ALA A 195 1.51 6.49 -30.22
N ALA A 196 1.32 5.84 -29.06
CA ALA A 196 1.59 6.46 -27.76
C ALA A 196 3.10 6.61 -27.48
N LEU A 197 3.91 5.64 -27.92
CA LEU A 197 5.38 5.64 -27.77
C LEU A 197 6.06 6.81 -28.50
N GLU A 198 5.48 7.28 -29.61
CA GLU A 198 5.94 8.50 -30.29
C GLU A 198 5.95 9.71 -29.33
N LYS A 199 4.98 9.76 -28.41
CA LYS A 199 4.69 10.91 -27.56
C LYS A 199 5.21 10.77 -26.12
N GLY A 200 5.74 9.62 -25.71
CA GLY A 200 6.22 9.39 -24.35
C GLY A 200 6.38 7.92 -23.98
N THR A 201 6.62 7.65 -22.71
CA THR A 201 6.72 6.28 -22.17
C THR A 201 5.33 5.69 -21.96
N VAL A 202 5.13 4.45 -22.43
CA VAL A 202 3.93 3.66 -22.13
C VAL A 202 4.17 2.82 -20.89
N ILE A 203 3.18 2.77 -20.00
CA ILE A 203 3.24 2.21 -18.65
C ILE A 203 2.06 1.25 -18.48
N PHE A 204 2.35 0.00 -18.13
CA PHE A 204 1.36 -0.98 -17.72
C PHE A 204 1.52 -1.20 -16.21
N ASN A 205 0.52 -0.78 -15.44
CA ASN A 205 0.54 -0.94 -13.99
C ASN A 205 0.12 -2.36 -13.60
N ALA A 206 0.69 -2.90 -12.53
CA ALA A 206 0.41 -4.25 -12.04
C ALA A 206 0.49 -5.32 -13.15
N ALA A 207 1.41 -5.14 -14.10
CA ALA A 207 1.55 -5.98 -15.29
C ALA A 207 1.74 -7.46 -14.96
N GLY A 208 2.32 -7.78 -13.79
CA GLY A 208 2.42 -9.16 -13.29
C GLY A 208 1.07 -9.85 -13.04
N ALA A 209 0.04 -9.10 -12.67
CA ALA A 209 -1.31 -9.65 -12.46
C ALA A 209 -2.05 -9.89 -13.77
N HIS A 210 -1.74 -9.10 -14.80
CA HIS A 210 -2.46 -9.09 -16.07
C HIS A 210 -1.77 -9.89 -17.17
N ILE A 211 -0.44 -9.90 -17.20
CA ILE A 211 0.38 -10.56 -18.22
C ILE A 211 1.01 -11.82 -17.60
N PRO A 212 0.57 -13.04 -17.96
CA PRO A 212 1.05 -14.28 -17.35
C PRO A 212 2.57 -14.44 -17.30
N LYS A 213 3.28 -14.03 -18.37
CA LYS A 213 4.75 -14.08 -18.45
C LYS A 213 5.46 -13.26 -17.36
N LEU A 214 4.76 -12.29 -16.75
CA LEU A 214 5.29 -11.41 -15.70
C LEU A 214 4.82 -11.82 -14.30
N ALA A 215 4.01 -12.88 -14.18
CA ALA A 215 3.50 -13.35 -12.90
C ALA A 215 4.58 -14.03 -12.06
N GLY A 216 5.47 -14.83 -12.68
CA GLY A 216 6.59 -15.49 -12.00
C GLY A 216 7.51 -14.52 -11.24
N PRO A 217 8.04 -13.46 -11.90
CA PRO A 217 8.83 -12.43 -11.23
C PRO A 217 8.07 -11.72 -10.09
N SER A 218 6.77 -11.49 -10.25
CA SER A 218 5.94 -10.81 -9.25
C SER A 218 5.68 -11.69 -8.03
N LEU A 219 5.44 -12.98 -8.25
CA LEU A 219 5.34 -13.98 -7.20
C LEU A 219 6.67 -14.13 -6.46
N ALA A 220 7.79 -14.20 -7.19
CA ALA A 220 9.12 -14.29 -6.61
C ALA A 220 9.45 -13.11 -5.69
N CYS A 221 9.09 -11.88 -6.11
CA CYS A 221 9.21 -10.67 -5.30
C CYS A 221 8.35 -10.75 -4.02
N THR A 222 7.09 -11.15 -4.16
CA THR A 222 6.12 -11.29 -3.05
C THR A 222 6.59 -12.32 -2.01
N GLU A 223 7.03 -13.49 -2.46
CA GLU A 223 7.43 -14.63 -1.61
C GLU A 223 8.77 -14.39 -0.90
N SER A 224 9.72 -13.74 -1.56
CA SER A 224 11.03 -13.48 -0.97
C SER A 224 11.02 -12.30 0.01
N THR A 225 10.28 -11.22 -0.30
CA THR A 225 10.15 -10.06 0.58
C THR A 225 9.17 -10.29 1.73
N LEU A 226 8.23 -11.23 1.58
CA LEU A 226 7.07 -11.40 2.46
C LEU A 226 6.23 -10.12 2.55
N LEU A 227 6.10 -9.42 1.42
CA LEU A 227 5.25 -8.25 1.28
C LEU A 227 4.35 -8.38 0.06
N PRO A 228 3.19 -7.71 0.05
CA PRO A 228 2.43 -7.53 -1.16
C PRO A 228 3.24 -6.65 -2.11
N CYS A 229 3.60 -7.15 -3.30
CA CYS A 229 4.44 -6.46 -4.28
C CYS A 229 3.71 -6.33 -5.62
N ALA A 230 4.05 -5.29 -6.39
CA ALA A 230 3.53 -5.08 -7.75
C ALA A 230 4.65 -4.84 -8.77
N LEU A 231 4.48 -5.40 -9.97
CA LEU A 231 5.36 -5.17 -11.12
C LEU A 231 4.68 -4.21 -12.10
N ASN A 232 5.37 -3.13 -12.44
CA ASN A 232 5.00 -2.22 -13.52
C ASN A 232 5.93 -2.42 -14.73
N LEU A 233 5.37 -2.38 -15.94
CA LEU A 233 6.12 -2.51 -17.19
C LEU A 233 6.21 -1.15 -17.88
N TYR A 234 7.43 -0.73 -18.23
CA TYR A 234 7.69 0.54 -18.90
C TYR A 234 8.32 0.32 -20.26
N VAL A 235 7.69 0.89 -21.28
CA VAL A 235 8.12 0.79 -22.69
C VAL A 235 8.39 2.19 -23.20
N THR A 236 9.55 2.41 -23.81
CA THR A 236 9.95 3.73 -24.30
C THR A 236 10.73 3.59 -25.58
N ASP A 237 10.30 4.30 -26.61
CA ASP A 237 10.99 4.38 -27.88
C ASP A 237 12.39 5.02 -27.73
N ALA A 238 13.27 4.78 -28.69
CA ALA A 238 14.66 5.23 -28.65
C ALA A 238 14.78 6.76 -28.77
N GLY A 239 15.90 7.32 -28.31
CA GLY A 239 16.24 8.73 -28.49
C GLY A 239 15.33 9.78 -27.81
N LYS A 240 14.52 9.39 -26.82
CA LYS A 240 13.72 10.33 -26.01
C LYS A 240 14.64 11.05 -25.02
N ARG A 241 14.79 12.37 -25.19
CA ARG A 241 15.55 13.24 -24.27
C ARG A 241 15.04 13.20 -22.83
N THR A 242 13.74 12.96 -22.65
CA THR A 242 13.10 12.73 -21.35
C THR A 242 12.01 11.70 -21.56
N SER A 243 12.11 10.58 -20.86
CA SER A 243 11.10 9.51 -20.84
C SER A 243 10.23 9.59 -19.59
N ALA A 244 10.84 9.85 -18.43
CA ALA A 244 10.14 10.27 -17.23
C ALA A 244 10.83 11.52 -16.63
N PRO A 245 10.11 12.63 -16.42
CA PRO A 245 10.65 13.80 -15.76
C PRO A 245 11.01 13.46 -14.30
N PRO A 246 11.79 14.28 -13.59
CA PRO A 246 12.20 13.96 -12.23
C PRO A 246 11.00 13.82 -11.30
N HIS A 247 10.91 12.69 -10.59
CA HIS A 247 9.84 12.38 -9.65
C HIS A 247 10.32 11.43 -8.56
N THR A 248 9.54 11.31 -7.49
CA THR A 248 9.75 10.29 -6.45
C THR A 248 8.64 9.24 -6.49
N ASP A 249 8.96 8.04 -6.03
CA ASP A 249 8.01 6.95 -5.87
C ASP A 249 7.82 6.58 -4.39
N LYS A 250 6.65 6.00 -4.12
CA LYS A 250 6.23 5.52 -2.79
C LYS A 250 6.78 4.14 -2.47
N GLN A 251 7.35 3.47 -3.46
CA GLN A 251 7.88 2.12 -3.36
C GLN A 251 9.40 2.20 -3.39
N ASP A 252 10.07 1.33 -2.66
CA ASP A 252 11.43 0.94 -3.01
C ASP A 252 11.34 0.06 -4.26
N VAL A 253 12.13 0.36 -5.29
CA VAL A 253 11.97 -0.31 -6.58
C VAL A 253 13.26 -0.97 -7.05
N ALA A 254 13.13 -2.20 -7.55
CA ALA A 254 14.15 -2.82 -8.37
C ALA A 254 13.72 -2.77 -9.85
N VAL A 255 14.55 -2.11 -10.66
CA VAL A 255 14.38 -1.93 -12.10
C VAL A 255 15.24 -2.96 -12.82
N VAL A 256 14.63 -3.86 -13.58
CA VAL A 256 15.30 -4.86 -14.42
C VAL A 256 15.15 -4.48 -15.89
N GLN A 257 16.26 -4.16 -16.55
CA GLN A 257 16.26 -3.77 -17.96
C GLN A 257 16.22 -5.02 -18.84
N THR A 258 15.19 -5.19 -19.68
CA THR A 258 15.01 -6.41 -20.48
C THR A 258 15.31 -6.21 -21.97
N SER A 259 15.16 -5.00 -22.51
CA SER A 259 15.45 -4.69 -23.92
C SER A 259 15.86 -3.23 -24.08
N GLY A 260 16.66 -2.90 -25.09
CA GLY A 260 17.17 -1.54 -25.30
C GLY A 260 17.96 -1.00 -24.11
N ARG A 261 18.15 0.33 -24.09
CA ARG A 261 18.99 1.01 -23.08
C ARG A 261 18.26 2.23 -22.52
N LYS A 262 18.43 2.50 -21.23
CA LYS A 262 17.84 3.67 -20.56
C LYS A 262 18.89 4.33 -19.67
N HIS A 263 19.02 5.64 -19.81
CA HIS A 263 19.88 6.45 -18.97
C HIS A 263 19.09 6.97 -17.77
N TRP A 264 19.70 6.90 -16.59
CA TRP A 264 19.10 7.18 -15.30
C TRP A 264 19.97 8.15 -14.49
N LYS A 265 19.30 9.07 -13.80
CA LYS A 265 19.89 9.86 -12.71
C LYS A 265 19.03 9.71 -11.47
N VAL A 266 19.65 9.47 -10.32
CA VAL A 266 19.00 9.35 -9.01
C VAL A 266 19.65 10.32 -8.04
N TYR A 267 18.84 11.09 -7.34
CA TYR A 267 19.25 12.14 -6.42
C TYR A 267 18.85 11.81 -4.98
N SER A 268 19.49 12.48 -4.02
CA SER A 268 19.05 12.45 -2.63
C SER A 268 17.67 13.09 -2.46
N PRO A 269 16.82 12.61 -1.55
CA PRO A 269 15.53 13.23 -1.26
C PRO A 269 15.70 14.72 -0.86
N PRO A 270 14.81 15.62 -1.32
CA PRO A 270 14.81 17.00 -0.84
C PRO A 270 14.34 17.05 0.61
N ASN A 271 14.78 18.06 1.37
CA ASN A 271 14.25 18.30 2.72
C ASN A 271 12.71 18.50 2.66
N PRO A 272 11.91 17.64 3.32
CA PRO A 272 10.46 17.73 3.28
C PRO A 272 9.91 19.10 3.75
N ALA A 273 10.57 19.74 4.71
CA ALA A 273 10.15 21.02 5.27
C ALA A 273 10.20 22.19 4.27
N MET A 274 10.92 22.04 3.15
CA MET A 274 10.98 23.07 2.09
C MET A 274 9.66 23.19 1.32
N LYS A 275 8.87 22.11 1.28
CA LYS A 275 7.55 22.11 0.63
C LYS A 275 6.63 21.12 1.36
N PRO A 276 6.13 21.48 2.56
CA PRO A 276 5.40 20.55 3.42
C PRO A 276 4.04 20.15 2.84
N THR A 277 3.47 20.94 1.92
CA THR A 277 2.13 20.70 1.35
C THR A 277 2.08 19.62 0.28
N VAL A 278 3.18 18.93 0.00
CA VAL A 278 3.25 17.86 -1.01
C VAL A 278 3.80 16.59 -0.39
N ASP A 279 3.32 15.45 -0.90
CA ASP A 279 3.74 14.13 -0.46
C ASP A 279 5.18 13.86 -0.89
N ILE A 280 6.05 13.53 0.07
CA ILE A 280 7.47 13.26 -0.19
C ILE A 280 7.68 12.02 -1.08
N PHE A 281 6.75 11.08 -1.04
CA PHE A 281 6.74 9.83 -1.80
C PHE A 281 6.08 9.99 -3.19
N ALA A 282 5.57 11.18 -3.51
CA ALA A 282 4.94 11.47 -4.80
C ALA A 282 5.33 12.85 -5.37
N ARG A 283 6.56 13.30 -5.10
CA ARG A 283 7.11 14.54 -5.64
C ARG A 283 7.26 14.46 -7.15
N GLY A 284 7.15 15.60 -7.84
CA GLY A 284 7.34 15.67 -9.28
C GLY A 284 6.20 15.05 -10.10
N LYS A 285 5.03 14.83 -9.50
CA LYS A 285 3.84 14.23 -10.13
C LYS A 285 2.66 15.20 -10.10
N GLY A 286 1.76 15.13 -11.09
CA GLY A 286 0.59 15.99 -11.15
C GLY A 286 0.98 17.48 -11.13
N ASP A 287 0.39 18.27 -10.25
CA ASP A 287 0.67 19.71 -10.15
C ASP A 287 2.01 20.03 -9.46
N ASP A 288 2.68 19.05 -8.83
CA ASP A 288 4.01 19.23 -8.25
C ASP A 288 5.09 19.06 -9.31
N SER A 289 5.75 20.15 -9.71
CA SER A 289 6.90 20.11 -10.62
C SER A 289 8.21 20.00 -9.84
N LEU A 290 9.12 19.16 -10.33
CA LEU A 290 10.44 18.94 -9.73
C LEU A 290 11.56 19.02 -10.79
N PRO A 291 11.70 20.14 -11.52
CA PRO A 291 12.69 20.22 -12.60
C PRO A 291 14.12 20.11 -12.04
N LEU A 292 15.04 19.56 -12.85
CA LEU A 292 16.41 19.25 -12.42
C LEU A 292 17.16 20.44 -11.82
N TYR A 293 17.02 21.64 -12.40
CA TYR A 293 17.69 22.82 -11.87
C TYR A 293 17.22 23.17 -10.44
N ILE A 294 15.92 23.00 -10.13
CA ILE A 294 15.38 23.22 -8.77
C ILE A 294 15.88 22.15 -7.80
N LEU A 295 15.96 20.88 -8.24
CA LEU A 295 16.52 19.80 -7.43
C LEU A 295 17.95 20.12 -7.02
N GLU A 296 18.79 20.49 -7.98
CA GLU A 296 20.23 20.71 -7.78
C GLU A 296 20.54 22.04 -7.08
N SER A 297 19.78 23.12 -7.36
CA SER A 297 20.03 24.45 -6.76
C SER A 297 19.23 24.67 -5.48
N ASP A 298 17.91 24.80 -5.61
CA ASP A 298 17.05 25.36 -4.57
C ASP A 298 16.76 24.36 -3.46
N LEU A 299 16.69 23.08 -3.82
CA LEU A 299 16.47 21.97 -2.89
C LEU A 299 17.78 21.35 -2.39
N GLY A 300 18.91 21.67 -3.02
CA GLY A 300 20.24 21.18 -2.64
C GLY A 300 20.40 19.65 -2.72
N CYS A 301 19.60 18.98 -3.55
CA CYS A 301 19.68 17.54 -3.75
C CYS A 301 21.01 17.16 -4.43
N GLN A 302 21.65 16.10 -3.94
CA GLN A 302 22.89 15.58 -4.49
C GLN A 302 22.61 14.49 -5.52
N LEU A 303 23.32 14.49 -6.65
CA LEU A 303 23.30 13.36 -7.58
C LEU A 303 24.04 12.17 -6.94
N LEU A 304 23.32 11.09 -6.66
CA LEU A 304 23.85 9.90 -5.99
C LEU A 304 24.26 8.81 -6.98
N LEU A 305 23.55 8.70 -8.10
CA LEU A 305 23.80 7.69 -9.12
C LEU A 305 23.45 8.25 -10.51
N GLU A 306 24.37 8.09 -11.46
CA GLU A 306 24.14 8.33 -12.89
C GLU A 306 24.65 7.13 -13.67
N THR A 307 23.80 6.49 -14.47
CA THR A 307 24.14 5.23 -15.16
C THR A 307 23.28 5.03 -16.41
N THR A 308 23.76 4.21 -17.33
CA THR A 308 22.93 3.64 -18.39
C THR A 308 22.75 2.16 -18.11
N LEU A 309 21.50 1.72 -18.03
CA LEU A 309 21.16 0.30 -17.91
C LEU A 309 21.11 -0.34 -19.29
N ASN A 310 21.81 -1.46 -19.43
CA ASN A 310 21.75 -2.35 -20.59
C ASN A 310 20.88 -3.57 -20.26
N PRO A 311 20.43 -4.35 -21.26
CA PRO A 311 19.67 -5.56 -20.99
C PRO A 311 20.40 -6.49 -20.00
N GLY A 312 19.68 -6.96 -18.98
CA GLY A 312 20.22 -7.76 -17.87
C GLY A 312 20.73 -6.96 -16.67
N ASP A 313 20.95 -5.65 -16.79
CA ASP A 313 21.32 -4.81 -15.63
C ASP A 313 20.11 -4.61 -14.70
N VAL A 314 20.40 -4.50 -13.40
CA VAL A 314 19.43 -4.17 -12.36
C VAL A 314 19.82 -2.88 -11.66
N MET A 315 18.86 -2.03 -11.34
CA MET A 315 19.06 -0.86 -10.50
C MET A 315 18.05 -0.84 -9.36
N PHE A 316 18.51 -0.51 -8.16
CA PHE A 316 17.64 -0.28 -7.02
C PHE A 316 17.53 1.22 -6.74
N VAL A 317 16.31 1.71 -6.50
CA VAL A 317 16.02 3.09 -6.10
C VAL A 317 15.15 3.06 -4.85
N PRO A 318 15.59 3.62 -3.72
CA PRO A 318 14.79 3.65 -2.52
C PRO A 318 13.57 4.59 -2.64
N ALA A 319 12.55 4.36 -1.82
CA ALA A 319 11.37 5.22 -1.79
C ALA A 319 11.73 6.68 -1.45
N ALA A 320 11.03 7.64 -2.04
CA ALA A 320 11.27 9.09 -1.94
C ALA A 320 12.55 9.64 -2.62
N PHE A 321 13.34 8.83 -3.34
CA PHE A 321 14.54 9.30 -4.05
C PHE A 321 14.18 9.85 -5.45
N PRO A 322 14.41 11.14 -5.73
CA PRO A 322 14.08 11.71 -7.03
C PRO A 322 14.90 11.07 -8.13
N HIS A 323 14.25 10.64 -9.20
CA HIS A 323 14.93 10.06 -10.34
C HIS A 323 14.29 10.48 -11.66
N THR A 324 15.09 10.50 -12.72
CA THR A 324 14.66 10.86 -14.07
C THR A 324 15.32 9.95 -15.10
N THR A 325 14.65 9.80 -16.25
CA THR A 325 15.11 8.90 -17.31
C THR A 325 15.09 9.54 -18.70
N SER A 326 16.00 9.06 -19.55
CA SER A 326 16.03 9.31 -20.99
C SER A 326 16.44 8.04 -21.74
N THR A 327 16.14 7.94 -23.03
CA THR A 327 16.61 6.84 -23.88
C THR A 327 17.76 7.31 -24.77
N VAL A 328 18.76 6.43 -24.92
CA VAL A 328 20.02 6.74 -25.61
C VAL A 328 19.77 6.90 -27.12
N THR A 329 20.47 7.84 -27.76
CA THR A 329 20.35 8.15 -29.20
C THR A 329 21.38 7.45 -30.08
N GLU A 330 22.43 6.88 -29.50
CA GLU A 330 23.60 6.39 -30.24
C GLU A 330 23.31 5.14 -31.10
N ASP A 331 23.93 5.14 -32.29
CA ASP A 331 23.62 4.31 -33.45
C ASP A 331 24.57 3.11 -33.63
N ASP A 332 25.35 2.73 -32.60
CA ASP A 332 26.38 1.68 -32.70
C ASP A 332 25.93 0.29 -32.18
N SER A 333 24.65 0.11 -31.82
CA SER A 333 24.18 -1.21 -31.37
C SER A 333 23.78 -2.11 -32.54
N THR A 334 24.44 -3.25 -32.69
CA THR A 334 23.99 -4.39 -33.52
C THR A 334 22.70 -5.05 -33.00
N HIS A 335 22.14 -4.57 -31.89
CA HIS A 335 20.90 -5.06 -31.31
C HIS A 335 19.68 -4.64 -32.14
N ALA A 336 18.87 -5.63 -32.52
CA ALA A 336 17.74 -5.44 -33.43
C ALA A 336 16.57 -4.61 -32.85
N ASP A 337 16.48 -4.46 -31.51
CA ASP A 337 15.41 -3.69 -30.85
C ASP A 337 16.01 -2.54 -30.05
N LYS A 338 15.79 -1.31 -30.54
CA LYS A 338 16.24 -0.06 -29.90
C LYS A 338 15.27 0.40 -28.81
N THR A 339 14.08 -0.21 -28.72
CA THR A 339 13.05 0.14 -27.73
C THR A 339 13.53 -0.25 -26.35
N SER A 340 13.52 0.71 -25.42
CA SER A 340 13.83 0.43 -24.03
C SER A 340 12.61 -0.16 -23.33
N ILE A 341 12.78 -1.37 -22.80
CA ILE A 341 11.80 -2.06 -21.96
C ILE A 341 12.45 -2.39 -20.63
N HIS A 342 11.80 -2.02 -19.54
CA HIS A 342 12.19 -2.46 -18.21
C HIS A 342 10.98 -2.84 -17.37
N LEU A 343 11.23 -3.74 -16.42
CA LEU A 343 10.30 -4.15 -15.38
C LEU A 343 10.68 -3.40 -14.11
N THR A 344 9.72 -2.78 -13.45
CA THR A 344 9.93 -2.13 -12.15
C THR A 344 9.08 -2.86 -11.14
N LEU A 345 9.75 -3.58 -10.24
CA LEU A 345 9.12 -4.32 -9.16
C LEU A 345 9.22 -3.51 -7.87
N GLY A 346 8.08 -3.20 -7.28
CA GLY A 346 7.98 -2.44 -6.04
C GLY A 346 7.95 -3.34 -4.79
N ILE A 347 8.67 -2.90 -3.76
CA ILE A 347 8.58 -3.37 -2.38
C ILE A 347 7.67 -2.37 -1.64
N ASP A 348 6.42 -2.75 -1.40
CA ASP A 348 5.32 -1.78 -1.34
C ASP A 348 4.89 -1.38 0.08
N HIS A 349 5.84 -1.14 1.00
CA HIS A 349 5.50 -0.77 2.38
C HIS A 349 4.51 0.41 2.46
N HIS A 350 4.91 1.57 1.93
CA HIS A 350 4.11 2.77 2.05
C HIS A 350 2.83 2.70 1.20
N ILE A 351 2.82 1.98 0.07
CA ILE A 351 1.59 1.77 -0.73
C ILE A 351 0.51 1.08 0.11
N TRP A 352 0.93 0.12 0.96
CA TRP A 352 0.06 -0.63 1.86
C TRP A 352 0.00 -0.04 3.27
N GLU A 353 0.52 1.17 3.48
CA GLU A 353 0.49 1.88 4.78
C GLU A 353 1.19 1.08 5.91
N LEU A 354 2.18 0.25 5.54
CA LEU A 354 3.02 -0.52 6.44
C LEU A 354 4.25 0.30 6.90
N ASP A 355 3.98 1.46 7.50
CA ASP A 355 4.99 2.36 8.09
C ASP A 355 4.55 2.89 9.46
N TYR A 356 5.51 3.45 10.22
CA TYR A 356 5.26 3.92 11.59
C TYR A 356 4.25 5.05 11.66
N LEU A 357 4.22 5.98 10.70
CA LEU A 357 3.25 7.07 10.65
C LEU A 357 1.82 6.54 10.51
N CYS A 358 1.61 5.61 9.59
CA CYS A 358 0.29 5.03 9.37
C CYS A 358 -0.14 4.16 10.55
N CYS A 359 0.78 3.37 11.14
CA CYS A 359 0.52 2.61 12.36
C CYS A 359 0.16 3.53 13.55
N ARG A 360 0.85 4.67 13.70
CA ARG A 360 0.55 5.68 14.72
C ARG A 360 -0.84 6.25 14.53
N ARG A 361 -1.23 6.59 13.30
CA ARG A 361 -2.58 7.07 12.98
C ARG A 361 -3.65 6.05 13.35
N LEU A 362 -3.41 4.76 13.09
CA LEU A 362 -4.32 3.68 13.47
C LEU A 362 -4.47 3.57 15.00
N ALA A 363 -3.36 3.61 15.73
CA ALA A 363 -3.38 3.55 17.20
C ALA A 363 -4.13 4.76 17.81
N LEU A 364 -3.90 5.96 17.30
CA LEU A 364 -4.59 7.18 17.76
C LEU A 364 -6.09 7.12 17.49
N ARG A 365 -6.50 6.70 16.28
CA ARG A 365 -7.92 6.51 15.94
C ARG A 365 -8.57 5.46 16.86
N ARG A 366 -7.88 4.35 17.09
CA ARG A 366 -8.35 3.25 17.96
C ARG A 366 -8.55 3.73 19.39
N ALA A 367 -7.65 4.56 19.90
CA ALA A 367 -7.75 5.20 21.22
C ALA A 367 -8.71 6.41 21.25
N ASN A 368 -9.35 6.77 20.12
CA ASN A 368 -10.17 7.97 19.98
C ASN A 368 -9.42 9.27 20.37
N VAL A 369 -8.12 9.33 20.08
CA VAL A 369 -7.25 10.49 20.28
C VAL A 369 -7.04 11.19 18.94
N LYS A 370 -7.23 12.52 18.91
CA LYS A 370 -7.00 13.31 17.71
C LYS A 370 -5.51 13.67 17.59
N ASP A 371 -4.95 13.49 16.41
CA ASP A 371 -3.57 13.88 16.14
C ASP A 371 -3.44 15.39 15.89
N THR A 372 -3.54 16.17 16.95
CA THR A 372 -3.41 17.63 16.88
C THR A 372 -1.98 18.08 16.57
N ALA A 373 -0.99 17.25 16.85
CA ALA A 373 0.42 17.54 16.60
C ALA A 373 0.74 17.56 15.11
N LEU A 374 0.28 16.56 14.35
CA LEU A 374 0.48 16.51 12.90
C LEU A 374 -0.69 17.12 12.10
N GLY A 375 -1.78 17.51 12.79
CA GLY A 375 -2.99 18.05 12.16
C GLY A 375 -3.81 17.00 11.39
N GLN A 376 -3.58 15.71 11.65
CA GLN A 376 -4.13 14.58 10.92
C GLN A 376 -5.38 14.04 11.61
N THR A 377 -6.45 14.83 11.58
CA THR A 377 -7.66 14.57 12.39
C THR A 377 -8.82 14.01 11.57
N GLY A 378 -8.74 14.07 10.24
CA GLY A 378 -9.74 13.59 9.30
C GLY A 378 -9.39 12.24 8.66
N GLU A 379 -10.38 11.66 7.97
CA GLU A 379 -10.21 10.40 7.24
C GLU A 379 -9.40 10.59 5.95
N GLU A 380 -9.67 11.70 5.23
CA GLU A 380 -9.08 12.02 3.92
C GLU A 380 -7.71 12.73 4.00
N ASP A 381 -7.22 12.98 5.21
CA ASP A 381 -5.94 13.66 5.40
C ASP A 381 -4.79 12.78 4.89
N SER A 382 -4.06 13.23 3.87
CA SER A 382 -2.86 12.53 3.41
C SER A 382 -1.83 12.47 4.55
N PRO A 383 -1.29 11.28 4.87
CA PRO A 383 -0.39 11.14 6.02
C PRO A 383 0.98 11.79 5.78
N TYR A 384 1.43 11.95 4.54
CA TYR A 384 2.79 12.41 4.21
C TYR A 384 2.89 13.90 3.83
N ILE A 385 1.96 14.72 4.33
CA ILE A 385 1.95 16.18 4.09
C ILE A 385 1.81 16.97 5.39
N GLY A 386 1.99 18.27 5.30
CA GLY A 386 1.78 19.23 6.38
C GLY A 386 2.83 19.08 7.48
N ALA A 387 2.38 19.13 8.73
CA ALA A 387 3.24 19.12 9.91
C ALA A 387 4.11 17.85 10.02
N ALA A 388 3.69 16.72 9.43
CA ALA A 388 4.52 15.52 9.34
C ALA A 388 5.85 15.76 8.59
N ASN A 389 5.87 16.70 7.64
CA ASN A 389 7.06 17.07 6.88
C ASN A 389 7.90 18.17 7.57
N GLU A 390 7.42 18.72 8.69
CA GLU A 390 8.04 19.84 9.41
C GLU A 390 8.69 19.41 10.73
N VAL A 391 8.56 18.13 11.11
CA VAL A 391 9.25 17.58 12.28
C VAL A 391 10.78 17.54 12.07
N THR A 392 11.53 17.26 13.13
CA THR A 392 13.00 17.23 13.04
C THR A 392 13.48 16.16 12.06
N ALA A 393 14.61 16.40 11.37
CA ALA A 393 15.13 15.45 10.38
C ALA A 393 15.36 14.02 10.92
N PRO A 394 15.89 13.81 12.14
CA PRO A 394 15.94 12.48 12.74
C PRO A 394 14.56 11.84 12.91
N LEU A 395 13.59 12.61 13.40
CA LEU A 395 12.23 12.13 13.60
C LEU A 395 11.52 11.81 12.27
N ILE A 396 11.79 12.55 11.18
CA ILE A 396 11.29 12.20 9.84
C ILE A 396 11.73 10.80 9.44
N ASN A 397 13.02 10.47 9.65
CA ASN A 397 13.57 9.17 9.28
C ASN A 397 13.00 8.00 10.08
N ASP A 398 12.50 8.25 11.28
CA ASP A 398 11.86 7.22 12.12
C ASP A 398 10.35 7.17 11.88
N LEU A 399 9.69 8.32 11.78
CA LEU A 399 8.25 8.44 11.55
C LEU A 399 7.85 7.88 10.18
N PHE A 400 8.65 8.13 9.14
CA PHE A 400 8.41 7.63 7.79
C PHE A 400 9.15 6.33 7.50
N ALA A 401 9.76 5.69 8.50
CA ALA A 401 10.36 4.39 8.29
C ALA A 401 9.29 3.32 8.02
N GLU A 402 9.62 2.44 7.10
CA GLU A 402 8.91 1.19 6.87
C GLU A 402 8.87 0.32 8.12
N LEU A 403 7.80 -0.46 8.26
CA LEU A 403 7.76 -1.52 9.27
C LEU A 403 8.74 -2.64 8.87
N PRO A 404 9.38 -3.34 9.83
CA PRO A 404 10.39 -4.34 9.50
C PRO A 404 9.85 -5.46 8.60
N LEU A 405 10.60 -5.86 7.55
CA LEU A 405 10.22 -6.94 6.62
C LEU A 405 9.89 -8.30 7.29
N GLY A 406 10.40 -8.55 8.50
CA GLY A 406 10.04 -9.74 9.28
C GLY A 406 8.63 -9.71 9.88
N LEU A 407 7.96 -8.55 9.87
CA LEU A 407 6.69 -8.33 10.54
C LEU A 407 5.56 -9.16 9.95
N LEU A 408 5.61 -9.61 8.70
CA LEU A 408 4.58 -10.47 8.08
C LEU A 408 4.97 -11.96 8.05
N GLY A 409 6.12 -12.33 8.63
CA GLY A 409 6.60 -13.72 8.68
C GLY A 409 5.78 -14.64 9.60
N GLY A 410 6.21 -15.89 9.74
CA GLY A 410 5.56 -16.86 10.64
C GLY A 410 5.49 -16.39 12.11
N VAL A 411 4.52 -16.92 12.87
CA VAL A 411 4.20 -16.47 14.24
C VAL A 411 5.43 -16.41 15.16
N ASP A 412 6.28 -17.45 15.12
CA ASP A 412 7.47 -17.53 15.98
C ASP A 412 8.50 -16.43 15.67
N TYR A 413 8.63 -16.06 14.40
CA TYR A 413 9.53 -14.98 13.98
C TYR A 413 8.94 -13.60 14.27
N ALA A 414 7.62 -13.47 14.19
CA ALA A 414 6.94 -12.19 14.30
C ALA A 414 6.75 -11.72 15.74
N ALA A 415 6.55 -12.62 16.71
CA ALA A 415 6.34 -12.25 18.10
C ALA A 415 7.38 -11.25 18.66
N PRO A 416 8.71 -11.48 18.58
CA PRO A 416 9.69 -10.51 19.05
C PRO A 416 9.71 -9.22 18.21
N VAL A 417 9.36 -9.29 16.93
CA VAL A 417 9.27 -8.12 16.04
C VAL A 417 8.08 -7.23 16.45
N ILE A 418 6.94 -7.83 16.80
CA ILE A 418 5.74 -7.09 17.26
C ILE A 418 6.05 -6.29 18.52
N GLU A 419 6.72 -6.88 19.51
CA GLU A 419 7.11 -6.15 20.73
C GLU A 419 8.01 -4.95 20.40
N HIS A 420 9.02 -5.18 19.56
CA HIS A 420 9.98 -4.16 19.18
C HIS A 420 9.29 -3.02 18.42
N VAL A 421 8.45 -3.34 17.45
CA VAL A 421 7.70 -2.35 16.66
C VAL A 421 6.73 -1.58 17.54
N ALA A 422 6.02 -2.23 18.48
CA ALA A 422 5.12 -1.54 19.38
C ALA A 422 5.87 -0.56 20.31
N ALA A 423 7.02 -0.96 20.83
CA ALA A 423 7.87 -0.09 21.65
C ALA A 423 8.43 1.10 20.86
N GLU A 424 8.91 0.88 19.64
CA GLU A 424 9.38 1.96 18.76
C GLU A 424 8.23 2.89 18.35
N LEU A 425 7.05 2.34 18.06
CA LEU A 425 5.87 3.13 17.73
C LEU A 425 5.48 4.06 18.86
N GLU A 426 5.47 3.58 20.10
CA GLU A 426 5.23 4.41 21.28
C GLU A 426 6.31 5.48 21.45
N ARG A 427 7.59 5.10 21.34
CA ARG A 427 8.73 6.03 21.43
C ARG A 427 8.62 7.15 20.40
N ILE A 428 8.42 6.82 19.13
CA ILE A 428 8.24 7.77 18.03
C ILE A 428 7.03 8.66 18.30
N SER A 429 5.92 8.08 18.77
CA SER A 429 4.70 8.84 19.06
C SER A 429 4.91 9.88 20.17
N ARG A 430 5.67 9.56 21.21
CA ARG A 430 6.07 10.49 22.28
C ARG A 430 6.98 11.60 21.79
N GLU A 431 7.90 11.27 20.88
CA GLU A 431 8.80 12.25 20.26
C GLU A 431 8.05 13.21 19.33
N VAL A 432 6.98 12.76 18.66
CA VAL A 432 6.06 13.63 17.91
C VAL A 432 5.29 14.55 18.85
N ASP A 433 4.61 13.99 19.85
CA ASP A 433 3.93 14.77 20.90
C ASP A 433 3.60 13.92 22.13
N GLU A 434 4.21 14.27 23.26
CA GLU A 434 4.05 13.57 24.54
C GLU A 434 2.60 13.57 25.05
N THR A 435 1.86 14.65 24.80
CA THR A 435 0.47 14.80 25.25
C THR A 435 -0.45 13.82 24.52
N THR A 436 -0.34 13.77 23.19
CA THR A 436 -1.10 12.87 22.32
C THR A 436 -0.75 11.41 22.61
N ALA A 437 0.54 11.08 22.77
CA ALA A 437 0.98 9.72 23.08
C ALA A 437 0.50 9.25 24.46
N SER A 438 0.55 10.11 25.49
CA SER A 438 0.11 9.75 26.84
C SER A 438 -1.40 9.53 26.97
N ALA A 439 -2.19 9.99 26.00
CA ALA A 439 -3.62 9.74 25.93
C ALA A 439 -3.97 8.36 25.34
N VAL A 440 -2.99 7.63 24.81
CA VAL A 440 -3.17 6.28 24.26
C VAL A 440 -2.83 5.24 25.32
N GLY A 441 -3.73 4.29 25.55
CA GLY A 441 -3.47 3.17 26.46
C GLY A 441 -2.31 2.30 25.98
N ALA A 442 -1.46 1.83 26.90
CA ALA A 442 -0.24 1.10 26.57
C ALA A 442 -0.49 -0.16 25.70
N SER A 443 -1.63 -0.85 25.90
CA SER A 443 -2.01 -2.03 25.10
C SER A 443 -2.38 -1.70 23.65
N VAL A 444 -2.83 -0.47 23.37
CA VAL A 444 -3.31 -0.07 22.03
C VAL A 444 -2.18 0.00 21.00
N TRP A 445 -0.96 0.36 21.41
CA TRP A 445 0.20 0.39 20.51
C TRP A 445 0.47 -1.00 19.93
N ARG A 446 0.49 -2.02 20.81
CA ARG A 446 0.63 -3.41 20.42
C ARG A 446 -0.56 -3.90 19.58
N GLU A 447 -1.79 -3.59 20.02
CA GLU A 447 -3.01 -3.97 19.31
C GLU A 447 -3.02 -3.45 17.86
N ALA A 448 -2.57 -2.20 17.65
CA ALA A 448 -2.46 -1.59 16.33
C ALA A 448 -1.43 -2.29 15.44
N VAL A 449 -0.27 -2.65 15.99
CA VAL A 449 0.77 -3.41 15.27
C VAL A 449 0.26 -4.79 14.90
N GLU A 450 -0.39 -5.50 15.82
CA GLU A 450 -0.96 -6.83 15.58
C GLU A 450 -2.04 -6.79 14.49
N ARG A 451 -2.96 -5.82 14.56
CA ARG A 451 -4.00 -5.67 13.56
C ARG A 451 -3.44 -5.29 12.19
N LEU A 452 -2.48 -4.37 12.14
CA LEU A 452 -1.83 -3.97 10.89
C LEU A 452 -1.05 -5.14 10.27
N ARG A 453 -0.39 -5.96 11.09
CA ARG A 453 0.20 -7.23 10.64
C ARG A 453 -0.85 -8.17 10.06
N THR A 454 -1.99 -8.38 10.72
CA THR A 454 -3.07 -9.23 10.18
C THR A 454 -3.50 -8.75 8.80
N GLN A 455 -3.74 -7.45 8.64
CA GLN A 455 -4.10 -6.90 7.34
C GLN A 455 -2.96 -7.05 6.30
N GLY A 456 -1.71 -6.79 6.69
CA GLY A 456 -0.55 -6.99 5.83
C GLY A 456 -0.45 -8.43 5.31
N MET A 457 -0.71 -9.43 6.18
CA MET A 457 -0.78 -10.84 5.79
C MET A 457 -1.94 -11.13 4.84
N GLU A 458 -3.13 -10.59 5.09
CA GLU A 458 -4.27 -10.70 4.16
C GLU A 458 -3.91 -10.15 2.77
N LEU A 459 -3.27 -8.96 2.71
CA LEU A 459 -2.84 -8.35 1.46
C LEU A 459 -1.74 -9.16 0.75
N LEU A 460 -0.81 -9.72 1.51
CA LEU A 460 0.24 -10.61 1.00
C LEU A 460 -0.39 -11.85 0.33
N ASP A 461 -1.32 -12.52 1.03
CA ASP A 461 -2.02 -13.69 0.50
C ASP A 461 -2.83 -13.36 -0.76
N ILE A 462 -3.52 -12.22 -0.77
CA ILE A 462 -4.26 -11.77 -1.97
C ILE A 462 -3.35 -11.58 -3.18
N HIS A 463 -2.18 -10.94 -3.02
CA HIS A 463 -1.23 -10.77 -4.12
C HIS A 463 -0.64 -12.10 -4.59
N ARG A 464 -0.27 -12.96 -3.64
CA ARG A 464 0.23 -14.30 -3.91
C ARG A 464 -0.77 -15.09 -4.77
N ASP A 465 -2.02 -15.16 -4.34
CA ASP A 465 -3.08 -15.88 -5.04
C ASP A 465 -3.40 -15.27 -6.42
N MET A 466 -3.28 -13.95 -6.55
CA MET A 466 -3.45 -13.24 -7.82
C MET A 466 -2.38 -13.64 -8.84
N TYR A 467 -1.12 -13.75 -8.42
CA TYR A 467 -0.02 -14.16 -9.31
C TYR A 467 -0.07 -15.65 -9.62
N LEU A 468 -0.45 -16.51 -8.67
CA LEU A 468 -0.68 -17.93 -8.93
C LEU A 468 -1.77 -18.15 -9.98
N ALA A 469 -2.88 -17.42 -9.90
CA ALA A 469 -3.93 -17.48 -10.91
C ALA A 469 -3.49 -16.94 -12.30
N ALA A 470 -2.56 -15.99 -12.33
CA ALA A 470 -1.98 -15.51 -13.58
C ALA A 470 -1.00 -16.52 -14.20
N LEU A 471 -0.20 -17.23 -13.38
CA LEU A 471 0.66 -18.34 -13.81
C LEU A 471 -0.17 -19.50 -14.38
N GLU A 472 -1.22 -19.91 -13.66
CA GLU A 472 -2.13 -20.97 -14.11
C GLU A 472 -2.76 -20.64 -15.48
N GLU A 473 -3.23 -19.39 -15.68
CA GLU A 473 -3.73 -18.98 -17.00
C GLU A 473 -2.64 -19.03 -18.09
N GLY A 474 -1.40 -18.69 -17.75
CA GLY A 474 -0.26 -18.83 -18.67
C GLY A 474 -0.08 -20.27 -19.14
N GLN A 475 -0.07 -21.22 -18.21
CA GLN A 475 0.06 -22.65 -18.48
C GLN A 475 -1.10 -23.16 -19.35
N ILE A 476 -2.34 -22.79 -19.01
CA ILE A 476 -3.52 -23.16 -19.81
C ILE A 476 -3.41 -22.63 -21.24
N ARG A 477 -2.95 -21.39 -21.43
CA ARG A 477 -2.76 -20.82 -22.77
C ARG A 477 -1.69 -21.54 -23.57
N ASP A 478 -0.61 -21.98 -22.94
CA ASP A 478 0.46 -22.72 -23.60
C ASP A 478 0.00 -24.13 -24.00
N GLU A 479 -0.76 -24.81 -23.14
CA GLU A 479 -1.41 -26.09 -23.47
C GLU A 479 -2.39 -25.95 -24.64
N GLU A 480 -3.25 -24.93 -24.63
CA GLU A 480 -4.16 -24.63 -25.74
C GLU A 480 -3.41 -24.32 -27.04
N ALA A 481 -2.32 -23.55 -26.97
CA ALA A 481 -1.48 -23.24 -28.11
C ALA A 481 -0.81 -24.50 -28.68
N ALA A 482 -0.33 -25.40 -27.82
CA ALA A 482 0.24 -26.68 -28.21
C ALA A 482 -0.81 -27.59 -28.87
N MET A 483 -2.00 -27.72 -28.27
CA MET A 483 -3.10 -28.52 -28.83
C MET A 483 -3.58 -27.99 -30.17
N THR A 484 -3.62 -26.67 -30.35
CA THR A 484 -4.09 -26.02 -31.60
C THR A 484 -2.98 -25.74 -32.61
N ALA A 485 -1.74 -26.18 -32.34
CA ALA A 485 -0.56 -25.93 -33.17
C ALA A 485 -0.63 -26.51 -34.60
N HIS A 486 -1.60 -27.36 -34.89
CA HIS A 486 -1.87 -27.92 -36.22
C HIS A 486 -2.96 -27.16 -36.99
N LEU A 487 -3.72 -26.27 -36.33
CA LEU A 487 -4.84 -25.51 -36.91
C LEU A 487 -4.37 -24.21 -37.57
N GLY A 488 -5.20 -23.62 -38.44
CA GLY A 488 -4.92 -22.33 -39.07
C GLY A 488 -4.86 -21.17 -38.06
N GLN A 489 -4.07 -20.13 -38.37
CA GLN A 489 -3.80 -19.00 -37.46
C GLN A 489 -5.05 -18.23 -37.01
N ALA A 490 -6.07 -18.13 -37.86
CA ALA A 490 -7.35 -17.50 -37.53
C ALA A 490 -8.12 -18.27 -36.44
N VAL A 491 -8.03 -19.60 -36.43
CA VAL A 491 -8.68 -20.45 -35.41
C VAL A 491 -7.94 -20.35 -34.07
N ARG A 492 -6.59 -20.27 -34.10
CA ARG A 492 -5.78 -20.12 -32.89
C ARG A 492 -6.02 -18.79 -32.16
N ARG A 493 -6.30 -17.72 -32.93
CA ARG A 493 -6.54 -16.36 -32.42
C ARG A 493 -8.01 -16.08 -32.09
N ALA A 494 -8.91 -17.04 -32.29
CA ALA A 494 -10.32 -16.84 -31.98
C ALA A 494 -10.51 -16.69 -30.46
N MET A 495 -11.22 -15.63 -30.07
CA MET A 495 -11.59 -15.38 -28.69
C MET A 495 -12.85 -16.20 -28.35
N THR A 496 -12.66 -17.38 -27.75
CA THR A 496 -13.76 -18.28 -27.37
C THR A 496 -14.48 -17.79 -26.11
N PRO A 497 -15.74 -18.20 -25.85
CA PRO A 497 -16.45 -17.88 -24.61
C PRO A 497 -15.67 -18.23 -23.34
N GLU A 498 -14.96 -19.36 -23.35
CA GLU A 498 -14.15 -19.83 -22.23
C GLU A 498 -12.94 -18.90 -22.01
N ARG A 499 -12.24 -18.52 -23.09
CA ARG A 499 -11.13 -17.54 -23.02
C ARG A 499 -11.61 -16.17 -22.54
N MET A 500 -12.77 -15.71 -23.00
CA MET A 500 -13.35 -14.44 -22.57
C MET A 500 -13.57 -14.39 -21.05
N GLN A 501 -13.99 -15.49 -20.44
CA GLN A 501 -14.25 -15.55 -18.99
C GLN A 501 -12.96 -15.52 -18.15
N ARG A 502 -11.81 -15.90 -18.74
CA ARG A 502 -10.51 -15.93 -18.07
C ARG A 502 -9.63 -14.71 -18.35
N LEU A 503 -10.13 -13.74 -19.12
CA LEU A 503 -9.43 -12.47 -19.37
C LEU A 503 -9.07 -11.79 -18.05
N SER A 504 -7.92 -11.10 -18.04
CA SER A 504 -7.40 -10.44 -16.85
C SER A 504 -8.38 -9.43 -16.25
N LEU A 505 -9.17 -8.73 -17.08
CA LEU A 505 -10.22 -7.82 -16.64
C LEU A 505 -11.25 -8.46 -15.68
N PHE A 506 -11.53 -9.76 -15.84
CA PHE A 506 -12.41 -10.50 -14.93
C PHE A 506 -11.64 -11.22 -13.83
N ARG A 507 -10.54 -11.88 -14.19
CA ARG A 507 -9.70 -12.65 -13.25
C ARG A 507 -9.14 -11.77 -12.14
N VAL A 508 -8.61 -10.59 -12.49
CA VAL A 508 -7.88 -9.72 -11.55
C VAL A 508 -8.85 -8.93 -10.67
N LYS A 509 -10.01 -8.52 -11.19
CA LYS A 509 -10.99 -7.69 -10.48
C LYS A 509 -11.35 -8.25 -9.09
N ARG A 510 -11.56 -9.57 -8.97
CA ARG A 510 -11.94 -10.21 -7.71
C ARG A 510 -10.91 -10.01 -6.59
N TYR A 511 -9.63 -9.90 -6.94
CA TYR A 511 -8.55 -9.68 -5.97
C TYR A 511 -8.50 -8.20 -5.54
N PHE A 512 -8.74 -7.26 -6.46
CA PHE A 512 -8.93 -5.86 -6.06
C PHE A 512 -10.14 -5.66 -5.16
N ASP A 513 -11.26 -6.35 -5.42
CA ASP A 513 -12.43 -6.31 -4.54
C ASP A 513 -12.08 -6.85 -3.13
N GLN A 514 -11.20 -7.85 -3.02
CA GLN A 514 -10.70 -8.36 -1.72
C GLN A 514 -9.76 -7.36 -1.02
N ILE A 515 -8.87 -6.70 -1.76
CA ILE A 515 -8.00 -5.64 -1.23
C ILE A 515 -8.85 -4.51 -0.65
N ASP A 516 -9.87 -4.06 -1.39
CA ASP A 516 -10.78 -2.99 -0.94
C ASP A 516 -11.54 -3.40 0.33
N ALA A 517 -12.00 -4.66 0.39
CA ALA A 517 -12.65 -5.20 1.58
C ALA A 517 -11.71 -5.23 2.79
N SER A 518 -10.45 -5.67 2.63
CA SER A 518 -9.45 -5.69 3.70
C SER A 518 -9.11 -4.27 4.20
N LYS A 519 -8.92 -3.31 3.30
CA LYS A 519 -8.71 -1.88 3.65
C LYS A 519 -9.88 -1.31 4.44
N LYS A 520 -11.11 -1.57 3.99
CA LYS A 520 -12.32 -1.13 4.68
C LYS A 520 -12.44 -1.78 6.07
N ALA A 521 -12.09 -3.06 6.21
CA ALA A 521 -12.13 -3.76 7.48
C ALA A 521 -11.11 -3.21 8.49
N LEU A 522 -9.88 -2.85 8.05
CA LEU A 522 -8.92 -2.16 8.92
C LEU A 522 -9.44 -0.79 9.34
N GLN A 523 -9.96 -0.01 8.39
CA GLN A 523 -10.51 1.31 8.68
C GLN A 523 -11.63 1.21 9.73
N GLN A 524 -12.60 0.32 9.53
CA GLN A 524 -13.71 0.09 10.48
C GLN A 524 -13.21 -0.32 11.86
N TRP A 525 -12.22 -1.21 11.93
CA TRP A 525 -11.59 -1.59 13.20
C TRP A 525 -10.96 -0.40 13.90
N SER A 526 -10.26 0.48 13.17
CA SER A 526 -9.58 1.64 13.77
C SER A 526 -10.54 2.66 14.40
N TYR A 527 -11.81 2.69 13.97
CA TYR A 527 -12.86 3.55 14.55
C TYR A 527 -13.76 2.83 15.55
N ALA A 528 -13.68 1.50 15.62
CA ALA A 528 -14.38 0.76 16.65
C ALA A 528 -13.85 1.23 18.01
N ARG A 529 -14.73 1.46 18.98
CA ARG A 529 -14.30 1.91 20.31
C ARG A 529 -13.50 0.82 21.00
N VAL A 530 -12.40 1.19 21.62
CA VAL A 530 -11.83 0.43 22.73
C VAL A 530 -12.78 0.72 23.90
N GLU A 531 -13.57 -0.28 24.31
CA GLU A 531 -14.25 -0.17 25.60
C GLU A 531 -13.16 -0.01 26.67
N PRO A 532 -13.26 0.96 27.58
CA PRO A 532 -12.22 1.23 28.55
C PRO A 532 -11.93 -0.06 29.35
N GLU A 533 -10.67 -0.49 29.34
CA GLU A 533 -10.18 -1.53 30.26
C GLU A 533 -10.37 -1.03 31.70
N GLY A 534 -11.51 -1.36 32.32
CA GLY A 534 -11.80 -0.92 33.68
C GLY A 534 -13.27 -0.78 34.06
N GLU A 535 -14.11 -1.77 33.83
CA GLU A 535 -15.15 -2.17 34.77
C GLU A 535 -15.47 -3.63 34.45
N GLY A 536 -15.08 -4.54 35.36
CA GLY A 536 -15.05 -5.97 35.08
C GLY A 536 -16.35 -6.47 34.47
N ASP A 537 -16.23 -7.27 33.41
CA ASP A 537 -17.32 -8.11 32.94
C ASP A 537 -17.91 -8.80 34.17
N LEU A 538 -19.16 -8.46 34.47
CA LEU A 538 -19.92 -9.15 35.50
C LEU A 538 -19.97 -10.61 35.07
N ALA A 539 -19.40 -11.52 35.88
CA ALA A 539 -19.36 -12.95 35.57
C ALA A 539 -20.73 -13.44 35.08
N ASP A 540 -20.79 -14.43 34.17
CA ASP A 540 -22.03 -14.91 33.54
C ASP A 540 -23.18 -15.24 34.53
N ASN A 541 -22.86 -15.46 35.81
CA ASN A 541 -23.80 -15.73 36.90
C ASN A 541 -24.00 -14.56 37.89
N TRP A 542 -23.63 -13.32 37.55
CA TRP A 542 -23.67 -12.16 38.45
C TRP A 542 -25.04 -11.95 39.11
N ALA A 543 -26.12 -12.24 38.38
CA ALA A 543 -27.48 -12.14 38.89
C ALA A 543 -27.75 -13.06 40.10
N LEU A 544 -27.01 -14.16 40.23
CA LEU A 544 -27.08 -15.15 41.31
C LEU A 544 -25.98 -15.01 42.37
N THR A 545 -24.92 -14.25 42.08
CA THR A 545 -23.75 -14.14 42.97
C THR A 545 -23.61 -12.76 43.62
N MET A 546 -24.17 -11.70 43.03
CA MET A 546 -24.07 -10.36 43.60
C MET A 546 -24.92 -10.18 44.87
N PRO A 547 -24.54 -9.28 45.80
CA PRO A 547 -25.34 -9.00 46.99
C PRO A 547 -26.70 -8.39 46.64
N VAL A 548 -27.76 -8.92 47.24
CA VAL A 548 -29.15 -8.44 47.07
C VAL A 548 -29.50 -7.47 48.22
N LYS A 549 -30.17 -6.35 47.91
CA LYS A 549 -30.58 -5.32 48.87
C LYS A 549 -32.10 -5.12 48.86
N VAL A 550 -32.62 -4.52 49.93
CA VAL A 550 -34.04 -4.14 50.02
C VAL A 550 -34.36 -3.11 48.94
N GLY A 551 -35.43 -3.35 48.17
CA GLY A 551 -35.87 -2.52 47.05
C GLY A 551 -35.39 -3.01 45.67
N ASP A 552 -34.48 -3.98 45.60
CA ASP A 552 -34.01 -4.53 44.33
C ASP A 552 -35.13 -5.29 43.59
N GLN A 553 -35.12 -5.18 42.27
CA GLN A 553 -36.00 -5.96 41.38
C GLN A 553 -35.34 -7.30 41.07
N VAL A 554 -36.04 -8.39 41.38
CA VAL A 554 -35.52 -9.75 41.30
C VAL A 554 -36.53 -10.69 40.63
N GLU A 555 -36.09 -11.85 40.18
CA GLU A 555 -36.95 -13.02 39.98
C GLU A 555 -36.75 -13.94 41.19
N ALA A 556 -37.84 -14.29 41.87
CA ALA A 556 -37.83 -15.16 43.04
C ALA A 556 -38.54 -16.49 42.75
N ASP A 557 -38.01 -17.58 43.30
CA ASP A 557 -38.60 -18.92 43.15
C ASP A 557 -39.89 -19.06 43.97
N LEU A 558 -40.98 -19.43 43.30
CA LEU A 558 -42.26 -19.77 43.89
C LEU A 558 -42.67 -21.16 43.37
N GLY A 559 -42.35 -22.21 44.13
CA GLY A 559 -42.74 -23.58 43.81
C GLY A 559 -41.99 -24.22 42.64
N GLY A 560 -40.75 -23.81 42.37
CA GLY A 560 -39.88 -24.33 41.31
C GLY A 560 -39.86 -23.50 40.03
N ALA A 561 -40.52 -22.34 40.02
CA ALA A 561 -40.55 -21.40 38.91
C ALA A 561 -40.26 -19.98 39.39
N PHE A 562 -39.47 -19.24 38.61
CA PHE A 562 -39.04 -17.88 38.96
C PHE A 562 -40.04 -16.84 38.43
N PHE A 563 -40.50 -15.96 39.31
CA PHE A 563 -41.41 -14.85 38.97
C PHE A 563 -40.86 -13.49 39.42
N PRO A 564 -41.15 -12.39 38.69
CA PRO A 564 -40.71 -11.06 39.07
C PRO A 564 -41.27 -10.62 40.43
N ALA A 565 -40.38 -10.14 41.30
CA ALA A 565 -40.69 -9.69 42.65
C ALA A 565 -39.78 -8.53 43.08
N THR A 566 -40.17 -7.84 44.15
CA THR A 566 -39.37 -6.80 44.80
C THR A 566 -38.95 -7.24 46.20
N VAL A 567 -37.67 -7.10 46.53
CA VAL A 567 -37.15 -7.47 47.87
C VAL A 567 -37.69 -6.50 48.92
N SER A 568 -38.46 -7.01 49.87
CA SER A 568 -39.09 -6.25 50.95
C SER A 568 -38.27 -6.27 52.24
N ARG A 569 -37.47 -7.31 52.47
CA ARG A 569 -36.53 -7.41 53.59
C ARG A 569 -35.30 -8.25 53.20
N ALA A 570 -34.12 -7.85 53.66
CA ALA A 570 -32.88 -8.62 53.52
C ALA A 570 -32.15 -8.65 54.88
N SER A 571 -32.11 -9.79 55.55
CA SER A 571 -31.49 -9.90 56.88
C SER A 571 -30.99 -11.32 57.15
N GLY A 572 -29.75 -11.44 57.63
CA GLY A 572 -29.19 -12.71 58.10
C GLY A 572 -29.08 -13.81 57.03
N GLY A 573 -28.93 -13.44 55.75
CA GLY A 573 -28.81 -14.40 54.63
C GLY A 573 -30.14 -14.90 54.05
N THR A 574 -31.27 -14.43 54.60
CA THR A 574 -32.62 -14.71 54.10
C THR A 574 -33.28 -13.43 53.59
N PHE A 575 -34.18 -13.58 52.62
CA PHE A 575 -34.84 -12.48 51.93
C PHE A 575 -36.35 -12.70 51.88
N ASP A 576 -37.10 -11.63 52.11
CA ASP A 576 -38.54 -11.62 51.92
C ASP A 576 -38.83 -10.80 50.65
N VAL A 577 -39.74 -11.29 49.80
CA VAL A 577 -40.07 -10.68 48.52
C VAL A 577 -41.58 -10.48 48.39
N ASN A 578 -41.96 -9.43 47.67
CA ASN A 578 -43.35 -9.16 47.28
C ASN A 578 -43.47 -9.35 45.76
N PHE A 579 -44.34 -10.26 45.33
CA PHE A 579 -44.66 -10.46 43.93
C PHE A 579 -45.64 -9.37 43.44
N PHE A 580 -45.69 -9.16 42.12
CA PHE A 580 -46.49 -8.09 41.53
C PHE A 580 -48.01 -8.30 41.67
N ASP A 581 -48.46 -9.55 41.83
CA ASP A 581 -49.86 -9.92 42.08
C ASP A 581 -50.31 -9.68 43.54
N GLY A 582 -49.38 -9.26 44.41
CA GLY A 582 -49.65 -8.94 45.81
C GLY A 582 -49.30 -10.06 46.79
N ASP A 583 -48.89 -11.22 46.29
CA ASP A 583 -48.43 -12.33 47.12
C ASP A 583 -47.05 -12.04 47.74
N ARG A 584 -46.79 -12.67 48.89
CA ARG A 584 -45.56 -12.47 49.66
C ARG A 584 -44.95 -13.81 50.00
N GLU A 585 -43.64 -13.91 49.81
CA GLU A 585 -42.87 -15.06 50.24
C GLU A 585 -41.76 -14.61 51.19
N THR A 586 -41.54 -15.39 52.25
CA THR A 586 -40.63 -15.02 53.34
C THR A 586 -39.59 -16.10 53.56
N GLY A 587 -38.36 -15.69 53.86
CA GLY A 587 -37.28 -16.62 54.20
C GLY A 587 -36.60 -17.29 53.00
N LEU A 588 -36.65 -16.69 51.81
CA LEU A 588 -35.95 -17.19 50.63
C LEU A 588 -34.43 -17.13 50.81
N GLU A 589 -33.74 -18.16 50.32
CA GLU A 589 -32.27 -18.22 50.29
C GLU A 589 -31.70 -17.51 49.05
N ARG A 590 -30.41 -17.15 49.08
CA ARG A 590 -29.76 -16.40 47.99
C ARG A 590 -29.84 -17.10 46.63
N ASN A 591 -29.81 -18.43 46.59
CA ASN A 591 -29.90 -19.23 45.36
C ASN A 591 -31.33 -19.26 44.76
N GLN A 592 -32.35 -18.83 45.50
CA GLN A 592 -33.74 -18.74 45.07
C GLN A 592 -34.11 -17.35 44.53
N ILE A 593 -33.12 -16.48 44.33
CA ILE A 593 -33.31 -15.07 43.93
C ILE A 593 -32.31 -14.70 42.85
N LYS A 594 -32.80 -14.13 41.75
CA LYS A 594 -31.98 -13.66 40.62
C LYS A 594 -32.21 -12.16 40.40
N LEU A 595 -31.15 -11.35 40.42
CA LEU A 595 -31.28 -9.91 40.13
C LEU A 595 -31.68 -9.68 38.67
N LEU A 596 -32.66 -8.81 38.44
CA LEU A 596 -33.13 -8.45 37.09
C LEU A 596 -32.28 -7.37 36.42
N ALA A 597 -31.59 -6.55 37.21
CA ALA A 597 -30.69 -5.52 36.73
C ALA A 597 -29.41 -5.50 37.57
N PRO A 598 -28.24 -5.18 36.97
CA PRO A 598 -27.03 -4.94 37.72
C PRO A 598 -27.27 -3.83 38.75
N PRO A 599 -26.72 -3.93 39.96
CA PRO A 599 -26.81 -2.83 40.92
C PRO A 599 -26.17 -1.60 40.28
N ALA A 600 -26.94 -0.52 40.15
CA ALA A 600 -26.42 0.73 39.61
C ALA A 600 -25.19 1.14 40.44
N PRO A 601 -24.07 1.53 39.81
CA PRO A 601 -22.95 2.10 40.55
C PRO A 601 -23.51 3.26 41.37
N GLN A 602 -23.12 3.36 42.64
CA GLN A 602 -23.46 4.50 43.49
C GLN A 602 -22.81 5.75 42.87
N GLY A 603 -23.52 6.35 41.92
CA GLY A 603 -23.10 7.56 41.25
C GLY A 603 -23.25 8.72 42.20
N ASP A 604 -22.13 9.32 42.59
CA ASP A 604 -22.14 10.75 42.89
C ASP A 604 -22.79 11.47 41.70
N ILE A 605 -23.92 12.12 41.96
CA ILE A 605 -24.62 12.90 40.93
C ILE A 605 -23.66 14.00 40.48
N ASN A 606 -23.15 13.89 39.25
CA ASN A 606 -22.26 14.89 38.69
C ASN A 606 -23.02 16.21 38.46
N THR A 607 -22.84 17.16 39.38
CA THR A 607 -23.53 18.46 39.38
C THR A 607 -22.89 19.50 38.47
N SER A 608 -21.82 19.14 37.74
CA SER A 608 -21.02 20.06 36.91
C SER A 608 -21.78 20.75 35.78
N ASN A 609 -22.88 20.17 35.29
CA ASN A 609 -23.71 20.75 34.22
C ASN A 609 -25.03 21.37 34.71
N MET A 610 -25.22 21.54 36.02
CA MET A 610 -26.45 22.12 36.57
C MET A 610 -26.32 23.65 36.70
N THR A 611 -27.34 24.37 36.23
CA THR A 611 -27.41 25.83 36.45
C THR A 611 -27.57 26.16 37.95
N PRO A 612 -27.18 27.36 38.41
CA PRO A 612 -27.28 27.74 39.83
C PRO A 612 -28.69 27.60 40.44
N LYS A 613 -29.74 27.78 39.63
CA LYS A 613 -31.14 27.56 40.04
C LYS A 613 -31.46 26.07 40.23
N GLN A 614 -30.93 25.19 39.40
CA GLN A 614 -31.15 23.74 39.49
C GLN A 614 -30.44 23.16 40.72
N LEU A 615 -29.21 23.59 41.02
CA LEU A 615 -28.49 23.21 42.24
C LEU A 615 -29.25 23.61 43.52
N LYS A 616 -29.82 24.82 43.56
CA LYS A 616 -30.58 25.29 44.72
C LYS A 616 -31.88 24.49 44.93
N ARG A 617 -32.52 24.06 43.84
CA ARG A 617 -33.75 23.24 43.88
C ARG A 617 -33.45 21.82 44.33
N TRP A 618 -32.34 21.25 43.85
CA TRP A 618 -31.86 19.92 44.24
C TRP A 618 -31.44 19.87 45.73
N LYS A 619 -30.67 20.87 46.22
CA LYS A 619 -30.33 20.97 47.66
C LYS A 619 -31.56 21.07 48.56
N LYS A 620 -32.58 21.84 48.14
CA LYS A 620 -33.84 21.98 48.90
C LYS A 620 -34.72 20.71 48.86
N GLN A 621 -34.57 19.86 47.84
CA GLN A 621 -35.21 18.55 47.79
C GLN A 621 -34.52 17.55 48.73
N GLN A 622 -33.19 17.57 48.79
CA GLN A 622 -32.39 16.74 49.72
C GLN A 622 -32.69 17.04 51.19
N GLU A 623 -32.88 18.32 51.55
CA GLU A 623 -33.24 18.74 52.92
C GLU A 623 -34.66 18.33 53.35
N LYS A 624 -35.56 17.97 52.42
CA LYS A 624 -36.92 17.52 52.73
C LYS A 624 -37.04 16.01 52.90
N THR A 625 -36.00 15.25 52.57
CA THR A 625 -36.00 13.78 52.59
C THR A 625 -35.11 13.21 53.70
N LYS A 626 -34.60 14.07 54.58
CA LYS A 626 -34.10 13.71 55.91
C LYS A 626 -35.13 14.15 56.95
#